data_AF-V5GY33-F1
#
_entry.id   AF-V5GY33-F1
#
_cell.length_a   1.000
_cell.length_b   1.000
_cell.length_c   1.000
_cell.angle_alpha   90.00
_cell.angle_beta   90.00
_cell.angle_gamma   90.00
#
_symmetry.space_group_name_H-M   'P 1'
#
loop_
_entity.id
_entity.type
_entity.pdbx_description
1 polymer ?
#
loop_
_entity_poly.entity_id
_entity_poly.type
_entity_poly.pdbx_seq_one_letter_code
_entity_poly.pdbx_strand_id
1 'polypeptide(L)'
;KSDCEVLVATFRVGELNLQLVNLMLSKQADVKALNRKIAELVCEGDMLLVFVDLSLVDEPEGFLSLGDLKHVFSPSTNTNFIYPKLPTSIHNTTNILHNGKLERQLTGVKGIVRHGLTHLAIPNGWTWGGPVSPYCPVWVELFLGPNLGTAL
;
A
#
# COMPACT_ATOMS: atom_id res chain seq x y z
N LYS A 1 -16.81 14.92 8.44
CA LYS A 1 -15.72 14.65 7.46
C LYS A 1 -15.79 13.17 7.11
N SER A 2 -15.41 12.77 5.89
CA SER A 2 -15.34 11.34 5.54
C SER A 2 -14.24 10.66 6.36
N ASP A 3 -14.50 9.45 6.85
CA ASP A 3 -13.54 8.66 7.64
C ASP A 3 -12.31 8.25 6.81
N CYS A 4 -12.51 8.10 5.49
CA CYS A 4 -11.50 7.70 4.53
C CYS A 4 -11.84 8.26 3.13
N GLU A 5 -10.81 8.33 2.29
CA GLU A 5 -10.94 8.56 0.86
C GLU A 5 -10.60 7.25 0.14
N VAL A 6 -11.46 6.82 -0.79
CA VAL A 6 -11.37 5.50 -1.42
C VAL A 6 -11.57 5.63 -2.93
N LEU A 7 -10.68 5.01 -3.69
CA LEU A 7 -10.83 4.81 -5.12
C LEU A 7 -10.78 3.32 -5.41
N VAL A 8 -11.74 2.81 -6.18
CA VAL A 8 -11.78 1.41 -6.62
C VAL A 8 -11.66 1.38 -8.13
N ALA A 9 -10.79 0.53 -8.64
CA ALA A 9 -10.61 0.30 -10.07
C ALA A 9 -10.39 -1.19 -10.34
N THR A 10 -10.97 -1.68 -11.43
CA THR A 10 -10.83 -3.08 -11.85
C THR A 10 -9.99 -3.14 -13.12
N PHE A 11 -9.02 -4.03 -13.13
CA PHE A 11 -8.10 -4.26 -14.24
C PHE A 11 -8.11 -5.73 -14.62
N ARG A 12 -8.02 -5.98 -15.92
CA ARG A 12 -7.68 -7.31 -16.43
C ARG A 12 -6.25 -7.29 -16.95
N VAL A 13 -5.39 -8.09 -16.35
CA VAL A 13 -3.97 -8.22 -16.73
C VAL A 13 -3.71 -9.68 -17.10
N GLY A 14 -3.66 -9.95 -18.41
CA GLY A 14 -3.72 -11.33 -18.92
C GLY A 14 -5.03 -12.00 -18.50
N GLU A 15 -4.93 -13.11 -17.78
CA GLU A 15 -6.07 -13.84 -17.22
C GLU A 15 -6.40 -13.44 -15.77
N LEU A 16 -5.64 -12.51 -15.17
CA LEU A 16 -5.94 -12.02 -13.82
C LEU A 16 -6.98 -10.90 -13.88
N ASN A 17 -8.09 -11.08 -13.17
CA ASN A 17 -9.04 -10.01 -12.85
C ASN A 17 -8.67 -9.45 -11.48
N LEU A 18 -8.06 -8.25 -11.49
CA LEU A 18 -7.55 -7.55 -10.32
C LEU A 18 -8.48 -6.40 -9.97
N GLN A 19 -8.92 -6.35 -8.73
CA GLN A 19 -9.51 -5.17 -8.14
C GLN A 19 -8.44 -4.44 -7.32
N LEU A 20 -8.21 -3.18 -7.65
CA LEU A 20 -7.29 -2.29 -6.94
C LEU A 20 -8.10 -1.28 -6.15
N VAL A 21 -7.82 -1.18 -4.85
CA VAL A 21 -8.43 -0.20 -3.96
C VAL A 21 -7.32 0.70 -3.44
N ASN A 22 -7.39 1.99 -3.75
CA ASN A 22 -6.52 2.99 -3.13
C ASN A 22 -7.27 3.62 -1.96
N LEU A 23 -6.70 3.52 -0.76
CA LEU A 23 -7.32 3.88 0.51
C LEU A 23 -6.43 4.84 1.27
N MET A 24 -6.95 6.03 1.56
CA MET A 24 -6.33 7.00 2.46
C MET A 24 -7.18 7.16 3.71
N LEU A 25 -6.59 6.95 4.89
CA LEU A 25 -7.30 7.08 6.16
C LEU A 25 -7.19 8.49 6.73
N SER A 26 -8.28 8.97 7.31
CA SER A 26 -8.25 10.19 8.11
C SER A 26 -7.79 9.90 9.54
N LYS A 27 -7.35 10.96 10.25
CA LYS A 27 -6.94 10.90 11.67
C LYS A 27 -7.91 10.18 12.61
N GLN A 28 -9.21 10.30 12.34
CA GLN A 28 -10.29 9.81 13.20
C GLN A 28 -11.05 8.65 12.55
N ALA A 29 -10.41 7.92 11.64
CA ALA A 29 -11.06 6.85 10.89
C ALA A 29 -11.62 5.76 11.84
N ASP A 30 -12.93 5.49 11.75
CA ASP A 30 -13.53 4.33 12.40
C ASP A 30 -13.20 3.06 11.60
N VAL A 31 -12.24 2.28 12.10
CA VAL A 31 -11.78 1.01 11.50
C VAL A 31 -12.93 0.00 11.34
N LYS A 32 -13.95 0.01 12.21
CA LYS A 32 -15.11 -0.90 12.07
C LYS A 32 -16.01 -0.46 10.93
N ALA A 33 -16.24 0.85 10.78
CA ALA A 33 -16.99 1.38 9.65
C ALA A 33 -16.27 1.17 8.32
N LEU A 34 -14.95 1.33 8.32
CA LEU A 34 -14.10 1.05 7.17
C LEU A 34 -14.17 -0.42 6.74
N ASN A 35 -14.12 -1.35 7.69
CA ASN A 35 -14.25 -2.78 7.43
C ASN A 35 -15.57 -3.12 6.69
N ARG A 36 -16.69 -2.53 7.13
CA ARG A 36 -17.98 -2.71 6.44
C ARG A 36 -17.96 -2.14 5.03
N LYS A 37 -17.43 -0.92 4.85
CA LYS A 37 -17.31 -0.28 3.53
C LYS A 37 -16.45 -1.10 2.57
N ILE A 38 -15.31 -1.63 3.02
CA ILE A 38 -14.44 -2.47 2.20
C ILE A 38 -15.18 -3.76 1.79
N ALA A 39 -15.91 -4.39 2.71
CA ALA A 39 -16.71 -5.57 2.38
C ALA A 39 -17.82 -5.29 1.36
N GLU A 40 -18.42 -4.09 1.38
CA GLU A 40 -19.43 -3.66 0.40
C GLU A 40 -18.83 -3.30 -0.98
N LEU A 41 -17.61 -2.77 -1.02
CA LEU A 41 -16.94 -2.31 -2.24
C LEU A 41 -16.21 -3.42 -3.00
N VAL A 42 -15.81 -4.48 -2.29
CA VAL A 42 -14.98 -5.54 -2.84
C VAL A 42 -15.85 -6.66 -3.40
N CYS A 43 -15.54 -7.10 -4.63
CA CYS A 43 -16.18 -8.27 -5.21
C CYS A 43 -15.52 -9.53 -4.67
N GLU A 44 -16.28 -10.39 -3.97
CA GLU A 44 -15.76 -11.66 -3.43
C GLU A 44 -15.09 -12.52 -4.51
N GLY A 45 -15.53 -12.40 -5.77
CA GLY A 45 -15.00 -13.09 -6.95
C GLY A 45 -13.54 -12.78 -7.30
N ASP A 46 -13.10 -11.55 -7.04
CA ASP A 46 -11.91 -10.98 -7.65
C ASP A 46 -10.65 -11.12 -6.79
N MET A 47 -9.49 -11.04 -7.45
CA MET A 47 -8.22 -10.90 -6.77
C MET A 47 -8.06 -9.45 -6.32
N LEU A 48 -7.86 -9.22 -5.02
CA LEU A 48 -7.88 -7.87 -4.45
C LEU A 48 -6.48 -7.43 -4.03
N LEU A 49 -6.14 -6.20 -4.37
CA LEU A 49 -5.06 -5.42 -3.78
C LEU A 49 -5.62 -4.12 -3.18
N VAL A 50 -5.29 -3.85 -1.93
CA VAL A 50 -5.63 -2.59 -1.25
C VAL A 50 -4.34 -1.85 -0.93
N PHE A 51 -4.12 -0.70 -1.56
CA PHE A 51 -3.04 0.22 -1.25
C PHE A 51 -3.51 1.13 -0.14
N VAL A 52 -2.79 1.16 0.98
CA VAL A 52 -3.20 1.90 2.17
C VAL A 52 -2.19 2.97 2.50
N ASP A 53 -2.69 4.19 2.71
CA ASP A 53 -1.98 5.32 3.29
C ASP A 53 -2.49 5.57 4.72
N LEU A 54 -1.60 5.33 5.68
CA LEU A 54 -1.76 5.50 7.12
C LEU A 54 -1.04 6.75 7.64
N SER A 55 -0.49 7.60 6.76
CA SER A 55 0.34 8.75 7.15
C SER A 55 -0.36 9.77 8.06
N LEU A 56 -1.70 9.81 8.02
CA LEU A 56 -2.51 10.70 8.85
C LEU A 56 -3.09 10.02 10.08
N VAL A 57 -2.92 8.70 10.27
CA VAL A 57 -3.50 8.01 11.42
C VAL A 57 -2.60 8.26 12.64
N ASP A 58 -3.19 8.78 13.72
CA ASP A 58 -2.49 8.91 15.00
C ASP A 58 -2.27 7.48 15.56
N GLU A 59 -1.06 7.16 16.03
CA GLU A 59 -0.55 5.81 16.40
C GLU A 59 -1.61 4.72 16.35
N PRO A 60 -1.69 3.92 15.25
CA PRO A 60 -2.73 2.93 15.15
C PRO A 60 -2.49 1.94 16.29
N GLU A 61 -3.49 1.84 17.19
CA GLU A 61 -3.52 0.82 18.23
C GLU A 61 -3.55 -0.56 17.54
N GLY A 62 -2.36 -1.06 17.20
CA GLY A 62 -2.19 -2.25 16.38
C GLY A 62 -2.15 -1.99 14.88
N PHE A 63 -1.75 -3.02 14.15
CA PHE A 63 -1.70 -3.02 12.70
C PHE A 63 -3.13 -2.98 12.12
N LEU A 64 -3.40 -2.14 11.12
CA LEU A 64 -4.74 -1.99 10.53
C LEU A 64 -5.27 -3.34 10.04
N SER A 65 -6.24 -3.93 10.76
CA SER A 65 -6.90 -5.17 10.33
C SER A 65 -8.14 -4.85 9.48
N LEU A 66 -8.07 -5.19 8.19
CA LEU A 66 -9.19 -5.08 7.26
C LEU A 66 -9.71 -6.47 6.87
N GLY A 67 -10.74 -6.96 7.58
CA GLY A 67 -11.31 -8.28 7.36
C GLY A 67 -10.25 -9.39 7.37
N ASP A 68 -10.29 -10.27 6.37
CA ASP A 68 -9.30 -11.35 6.19
C ASP A 68 -8.11 -10.94 5.29
N LEU A 69 -7.92 -9.64 5.06
CA LEU A 69 -6.82 -9.16 4.23
C LEU A 69 -5.49 -9.28 4.96
N LYS A 70 -4.47 -9.70 4.21
CA LYS A 70 -3.12 -9.87 4.71
C LYS A 70 -2.23 -8.75 4.19
N HIS A 71 -1.28 -8.32 5.01
CA HIS A 71 -0.33 -7.29 4.62
C HIS A 71 0.87 -7.88 3.91
N VAL A 72 1.33 -7.18 2.89
CA VAL A 72 2.55 -7.49 2.16
C VAL A 72 3.79 -7.16 3.00
N PHE A 73 3.81 -6.03 3.69
CA PHE A 73 4.95 -5.60 4.51
C PHE A 73 4.65 -5.79 6.00
N SER A 74 5.65 -6.21 6.79
CA SER A 74 5.48 -6.30 8.24
C SER A 74 5.32 -4.92 8.88
N PRO A 75 4.69 -4.81 10.06
CA PRO A 75 4.59 -3.53 10.78
C PRO A 75 5.96 -2.89 11.10
N SER A 76 7.00 -3.72 11.26
CA SER A 76 8.38 -3.29 11.48
C SER A 76 9.08 -2.75 10.22
N THR A 77 8.47 -2.91 9.05
CA THR A 77 9.05 -2.46 7.79
C THR A 77 8.90 -0.94 7.66
N ASN A 78 10.01 -0.22 7.61
CA ASN A 78 10.01 1.21 7.35
C ASN A 78 9.66 1.48 5.88
N THR A 79 8.61 2.25 5.62
CA THR A 79 8.17 2.71 4.29
C THR A 79 8.29 4.22 4.11
N ASN A 80 8.88 4.92 5.08
CA ASN A 80 9.19 6.35 5.00
C ASN A 80 10.57 6.58 4.33
N PHE A 81 10.72 7.71 3.64
CA PHE A 81 12.02 8.22 3.20
C PHE A 81 12.69 8.98 4.33
N ILE A 82 11.95 9.88 4.98
CA ILE A 82 12.44 10.66 6.11
C ILE A 82 12.18 9.88 7.40
N TYR A 83 13.24 9.60 8.15
CA TYR A 83 13.10 9.01 9.48
C TYR A 83 12.47 10.04 10.40
N PRO A 84 11.30 9.75 11.01
CA PRO A 84 10.76 10.65 12.00
C PRO A 84 11.67 10.63 13.22
N LYS A 85 11.96 11.82 13.76
CA LYS A 85 12.98 12.01 14.81
C LYS A 85 12.59 11.44 16.17
N LEU A 86 11.36 10.96 16.33
CA LEU A 86 10.85 10.40 17.59
C LEU A 86 10.85 8.86 17.55
N PRO A 87 11.32 8.18 18.62
CA PRO A 87 11.34 6.71 18.73
C PRO A 87 9.96 6.04 18.63
N THR A 88 8.88 6.78 18.91
CA THR A 88 7.48 6.27 18.90
C THR A 88 6.81 6.40 17.54
N SER A 89 7.50 6.95 16.54
CA SER A 89 6.88 7.28 15.26
C SER A 89 6.61 6.05 14.37
N ILE A 90 5.45 6.07 13.71
CA ILE A 90 5.06 5.03 12.74
C ILE A 90 6.04 5.06 11.56
N HIS A 91 6.80 3.99 11.40
CA HIS A 91 7.71 3.82 10.27
C HIS A 91 7.02 3.17 9.06
N ASN A 92 5.91 2.46 9.26
CA ASN A 92 5.10 1.83 8.22
C ASN A 92 3.83 2.66 7.93
N THR A 93 4.00 3.80 7.23
CA THR A 93 2.87 4.68 6.92
C THR A 93 2.13 4.28 5.65
N THR A 94 2.69 3.36 4.88
CA THR A 94 2.02 2.76 3.72
C THR A 94 2.24 1.26 3.66
N ASN A 95 1.23 0.54 3.16
CA ASN A 95 1.28 -0.90 2.96
C ASN A 95 0.38 -1.32 1.79
N ILE A 96 0.56 -2.55 1.34
CA ILE A 96 -0.31 -3.21 0.38
C ILE A 96 -0.96 -4.38 1.12
N LEU A 97 -2.28 -4.50 1.05
CA LEU A 97 -3.02 -5.63 1.58
C LEU A 97 -3.61 -6.45 0.43
N HIS A 98 -3.80 -7.74 0.65
CA HIS A 98 -4.36 -8.64 -0.35
C HIS A 98 -5.30 -9.67 0.26
N ASN A 99 -6.21 -10.19 -0.56
CA ASN A 99 -7.06 -11.32 -0.16
C ASN A 99 -6.38 -12.67 -0.41
N GLY A 100 -6.96 -13.74 0.12
CA GLY A 100 -6.45 -15.10 -0.05
C GLY A 100 -6.46 -15.61 -1.50
N LYS A 101 -7.25 -15.00 -2.39
CA LYS A 101 -7.28 -15.36 -3.82
C LYS A 101 -6.03 -14.91 -4.56
N LEU A 102 -5.53 -13.71 -4.25
CA LEU A 102 -4.29 -13.19 -4.83
C LEU A 102 -3.04 -13.92 -4.31
N GLU A 103 -3.11 -14.55 -3.13
CA GLU A 103 -1.96 -15.21 -2.47
C GLU A 103 -1.16 -16.11 -3.43
N ARG A 104 -1.85 -16.89 -4.25
CA ARG A 104 -1.21 -17.84 -5.20
C ARG A 104 -0.48 -17.15 -6.36
N GLN A 105 -0.77 -15.89 -6.63
CA GLN A 105 -0.13 -15.09 -7.66
C GLN A 105 1.05 -14.29 -7.11
N LEU A 106 1.24 -14.17 -5.79
CA LEU A 106 2.39 -13.48 -5.23
C LEU A 106 3.65 -14.32 -5.46
N THR A 107 4.68 -13.73 -6.06
CA THR A 107 5.99 -14.41 -6.23
C THR A 107 6.79 -14.43 -4.93
N GLY A 108 6.39 -13.63 -3.96
CA GLY A 108 7.16 -13.33 -2.75
C GLY A 108 8.18 -12.21 -2.93
N VAL A 109 8.44 -11.78 -4.17
CA VAL A 109 9.30 -10.64 -4.46
C VAL A 109 8.53 -9.34 -4.23
N LYS A 110 9.10 -8.47 -3.41
CA LYS A 110 8.52 -7.19 -2.98
C LYS A 110 9.63 -6.25 -2.56
N GLY A 111 9.35 -4.95 -2.55
CA GLY A 111 10.37 -4.00 -2.17
C GLY A 111 9.88 -2.59 -1.92
N ILE A 112 10.83 -1.77 -1.50
CA ILE A 112 10.65 -0.35 -1.22
C ILE A 112 11.64 0.40 -2.09
N VAL A 113 11.12 1.32 -2.90
CA VAL A 113 11.98 2.16 -3.75
C VAL A 113 12.59 3.23 -2.85
N ARG A 114 13.92 3.23 -2.71
CA ARG A 114 14.66 4.20 -1.90
C ARG A 114 15.66 5.02 -2.70
N HIS A 115 16.18 4.43 -3.78
CA HIS A 115 17.14 5.06 -4.66
C HIS A 115 16.44 5.90 -5.71
N GLY A 116 17.08 6.99 -6.14
CA GLY A 116 16.54 7.88 -7.17
C GLY A 116 15.36 8.75 -6.72
N LEU A 117 15.03 8.77 -5.42
CA LEU A 117 13.96 9.60 -4.86
C LEU A 117 14.42 11.00 -4.45
N THR A 118 15.68 11.36 -4.70
CA THR A 118 16.22 12.68 -4.42
C THR A 118 16.67 13.35 -5.72
N HIS A 119 16.58 14.67 -5.76
CA HIS A 119 17.03 15.43 -6.91
C HIS A 119 17.67 16.74 -6.45
N LEU A 120 18.77 17.14 -7.11
CA LEU A 120 19.53 18.34 -6.73
C LEU A 120 18.67 19.61 -6.74
N ALA A 121 17.70 19.71 -7.64
CA ALA A 121 16.79 20.86 -7.70
C ALA A 121 15.66 20.85 -6.66
N ILE A 122 15.59 19.86 -5.77
CA ILE A 122 14.59 19.81 -4.70
C ILE A 122 15.22 20.36 -3.42
N PRO A 123 14.61 21.34 -2.73
CA PRO A 123 15.09 21.83 -1.44
C PRO A 123 15.02 20.77 -0.33
N ASN A 124 15.97 20.81 0.59
CA ASN A 124 16.05 19.98 1.80
C ASN A 124 16.38 20.85 3.02
N GLY A 125 15.40 21.61 3.50
CA GLY A 125 15.66 22.65 4.49
C GLY A 125 16.56 23.74 3.90
N TRP A 126 17.74 23.95 4.49
CA TRP A 126 18.72 24.94 4.02
C TRP A 126 19.71 24.39 2.97
N THR A 127 19.54 23.15 2.51
CA THR A 127 20.39 22.53 1.48
C THR A 127 19.60 22.11 0.24
N TRP A 128 20.30 21.70 -0.82
CA TRP A 128 19.75 21.12 -2.04
C TRP A 128 19.84 19.58 -2.00
N GLY A 129 19.15 18.89 -2.92
CA GLY A 129 19.17 17.41 -2.98
C GLY A 129 18.09 16.75 -2.13
N GLY A 130 16.95 17.40 -1.96
CA GLY A 130 15.83 16.90 -1.17
C GLY A 130 15.06 15.75 -1.81
N PRO A 131 14.24 15.05 -1.00
CA PRO A 131 13.41 13.97 -1.50
C PRO A 131 12.15 14.48 -2.20
N VAL A 132 11.70 13.74 -3.21
CA VAL A 132 10.42 13.98 -3.89
C VAL A 132 9.21 13.81 -2.97
N SER A 133 9.36 13.03 -1.90
CA SER A 133 8.32 12.74 -0.92
C SER A 133 8.94 12.32 0.42
N PRO A 134 8.30 12.59 1.56
CA PRO A 134 8.69 12.01 2.84
C PRO A 134 8.45 10.48 2.91
N TYR A 135 7.72 9.91 1.95
CA TYR A 135 7.36 8.49 1.86
C TYR A 135 8.06 7.79 0.69
N CYS A 136 8.35 6.50 0.85
CA CYS A 136 8.90 5.68 -0.22
C CYS A 136 7.77 4.90 -0.93
N PRO A 137 7.79 4.83 -2.27
CA PRO A 137 6.93 3.90 -2.99
C PRO A 137 7.22 2.45 -2.59
N VAL A 138 6.17 1.66 -2.49
CA VAL A 138 6.22 0.23 -2.22
C VAL A 138 5.68 -0.56 -3.41
N TRP A 139 6.20 -1.76 -3.62
CA TRP A 139 5.78 -2.61 -4.72
C TRP A 139 5.79 -4.09 -4.33
N VAL A 140 5.00 -4.87 -5.06
CA VAL A 140 4.93 -6.33 -4.98
C VAL A 140 4.84 -6.88 -6.39
N GLU A 141 5.44 -8.06 -6.61
CA GLU A 141 5.40 -8.75 -7.90
C GLU A 141 4.31 -9.83 -7.91
N LEU A 142 3.61 -9.88 -9.04
CA LEU A 142 2.60 -10.88 -9.34
C LEU A 142 3.09 -11.76 -10.49
N PHE A 143 2.89 -13.06 -10.34
CA PHE A 143 3.01 -14.02 -11.42
C PHE A 143 1.75 -13.97 -12.30
N LEU A 144 1.93 -13.89 -13.61
CA LEU A 144 0.85 -13.78 -14.59
C LEU A 144 0.76 -15.03 -15.47
N GLY A 145 1.10 -16.21 -14.94
CA GLY A 145 1.18 -17.41 -15.77
C GLY A 145 2.24 -17.32 -16.88
N PRO A 146 2.47 -18.41 -17.62
CA PRO A 146 3.29 -18.35 -18.83
C PRO A 146 2.54 -17.57 -19.92
N ASN A 147 3.16 -16.48 -20.40
CA ASN A 147 2.77 -15.86 -21.67
C ASN A 147 3.13 -16.82 -22.81
N LEU A 148 2.16 -17.58 -23.31
CA LEU A 148 2.33 -18.49 -24.46
C LEU A 148 2.84 -17.76 -25.72
N GLY A 149 2.77 -16.42 -25.78
CA GLY A 149 3.25 -15.59 -26.89
C GLY A 149 4.68 -15.05 -26.77
N THR A 150 5.39 -15.28 -25.66
CA THR A 150 6.77 -14.78 -25.46
C THR A 150 7.77 -15.87 -25.10
N ALA A 151 7.37 -17.15 -25.16
CA ALA A 151 8.31 -18.25 -25.16
C ALA A 151 9.00 -18.30 -26.54
N LEU A 152 10.14 -17.63 -26.64
CA LEU A 152 11.10 -17.82 -27.73
C LEU A 152 11.91 -19.11 -27.51
#